data_AF-A0A958GPI1-F1
#
_entry.id   AF-A0A958GPI1-F1
#
_cell.length_a   1.000
_cell.length_b   1.000
_cell.length_c   1.000
_cell.angle_alpha   90.00
_cell.angle_beta   90.00
_cell.angle_gamma   90.00
#
_symmetry.space_group_name_H-M   'P 1'
#
loop_
_entity.id
_entity.type
_entity.pdbx_description
1 polymer ?
#
loop_
_entity_poly.entity_id
_entity_poly.type
_entity_poly.pdbx_seq_one_letter_code
_entity_poly.pdbx_strand_id
1 'polypeptide(L)'
;MNDDEDINNLQLQIDRARQNYANAVNLVRQSTPPRTDRAMLTEATEEFSPEFAVAPLQESLARFGLKERMSDAAAKRLTVTLTNLMELTETLDKLYFEREDILCKADPTRHRHYCIDSRECVIDPVANTVAFTDSPSRAYKFLPVITKDVARNKYENGPTYDRDPSRPRSRGR
;
A
#
# COMPACT_ATOMS: atom_id res chain seq x y z
N MET A 1 12.28 7.69 32.17
CA MET A 1 11.12 8.11 31.39
C MET A 1 9.97 7.20 31.78
N ASN A 2 8.76 7.73 31.81
CA ASN A 2 7.57 6.98 32.20
C ASN A 2 6.95 6.46 30.91
N ASP A 3 7.48 5.35 30.40
CA ASP A 3 7.17 4.85 29.05
C ASP A 3 5.64 4.68 28.83
N ASP A 4 4.88 4.38 29.89
CA ASP A 4 3.42 4.29 29.87
C ASP A 4 2.74 5.64 29.58
N GLU A 5 3.26 6.74 30.12
CA GLU A 5 2.74 8.09 29.86
C GLU A 5 3.04 8.54 28.42
N ASP A 6 4.23 8.21 27.93
CA ASP A 6 4.66 8.50 26.55
C ASP A 6 3.80 7.71 25.54
N ILE A 7 3.55 6.42 25.80
CA ILE A 7 2.68 5.57 24.96
C ILE A 7 1.25 6.10 24.92
N ASN A 8 0.68 6.49 26.06
CA ASN A 8 -0.68 7.05 26.11
C ASN A 8 -0.79 8.36 25.33
N ASN A 9 0.23 9.23 25.44
CA ASN A 9 0.30 10.47 24.66
C ASN A 9 0.41 10.20 23.16
N LEU A 10 1.22 9.22 22.74
CA LEU A 10 1.33 8.80 21.35
C LEU A 10 0.00 8.23 20.83
N GLN A 11 -0.70 7.43 21.63
CA GLN A 11 -2.01 6.89 21.26
C GLN A 11 -3.04 8.01 21.01
N LEU A 12 -3.09 9.02 21.88
CA LEU A 12 -3.96 10.18 21.68
C LEU A 12 -3.62 10.96 20.40
N GLN A 13 -2.34 11.08 20.06
CA GLN A 13 -1.91 11.70 18.81
C GLN A 13 -2.30 10.87 17.58
N ILE A 14 -2.14 9.55 17.65
CA ILE A 14 -2.57 8.61 16.61
C ILE A 14 -4.07 8.73 16.36
N ASP A 15 -4.90 8.76 17.41
CA ASP A 15 -6.35 8.83 17.27
C ASP A 15 -6.79 10.17 16.63
N ARG A 16 -6.13 11.27 16.98
CA ARG A 16 -6.33 12.57 16.31
C ARG A 16 -5.89 12.54 14.85
N ALA A 17 -4.72 11.97 14.57
CA ALA A 17 -4.20 11.84 13.21
C ALA A 17 -5.12 10.97 12.33
N ARG A 18 -5.69 9.88 12.88
CA ARG A 18 -6.70 9.04 12.21
C ARG A 18 -7.95 9.84 11.84
N GLN A 19 -8.45 10.67 12.77
CA GLN A 19 -9.60 11.52 12.49
C GLN A 19 -9.30 12.54 11.39
N ASN A 20 -8.11 13.15 11.41
CA ASN A 20 -7.68 14.10 10.39
C ASN A 20 -7.52 13.42 9.01
N TYR A 21 -6.92 12.23 8.98
CA TYR A 21 -6.81 11.42 7.77
C TYR A 21 -8.19 11.07 7.20
N ALA A 22 -9.12 10.59 8.03
CA ALA A 22 -10.48 10.28 7.59
C ALA A 22 -11.20 11.51 7.00
N ASN A 23 -10.99 12.69 7.59
CA ASN A 23 -11.50 13.96 7.04
C ASN A 23 -10.86 14.28 5.68
N ALA A 24 -9.54 14.12 5.54
CA ALA A 24 -8.82 14.34 4.29
C ALA A 24 -9.27 13.38 3.18
N VAL A 25 -9.46 12.09 3.47
CA VAL A 25 -10.02 11.11 2.53
C VAL A 25 -11.41 11.55 2.04
N ASN A 26 -12.26 12.05 2.94
CA ASN A 26 -13.56 12.58 2.57
C ASN A 26 -13.46 13.83 1.68
N LEU A 27 -12.50 14.72 1.94
CA LEU A 27 -12.25 15.89 1.10
C LEU A 27 -11.73 15.52 -0.28
N VAL A 28 -10.83 14.53 -0.38
CA VAL A 28 -10.39 13.97 -1.68
C VAL A 28 -11.62 13.45 -2.41
N ARG A 29 -12.44 12.61 -1.75
CA ARG A 29 -13.68 12.08 -2.34
C ARG A 29 -14.64 13.17 -2.85
N GLN A 30 -14.77 14.29 -2.15
CA GLN A 30 -15.63 15.41 -2.56
C GLN A 30 -15.02 16.23 -3.70
N SER A 31 -13.70 16.31 -3.76
CA SER A 31 -12.95 17.09 -4.75
C SER A 31 -12.65 16.31 -6.03
N THR A 32 -12.66 14.98 -5.97
CA THR A 32 -12.49 14.11 -7.12
C THR A 32 -13.79 14.01 -7.93
N PRO A 33 -13.74 14.12 -9.27
CA PRO A 33 -14.91 13.93 -10.11
C PRO A 33 -15.57 12.56 -9.91
N PRO A 34 -16.90 12.47 -10.13
CA PRO A 34 -17.58 11.19 -10.12
C PRO A 34 -16.97 10.23 -11.14
N ARG A 35 -16.85 8.94 -10.78
CA ARG A 35 -16.33 7.83 -11.60
C ARG A 35 -14.82 7.78 -11.81
N THR A 36 -14.06 8.75 -11.31
CA THR A 36 -12.60 8.58 -11.21
C THR A 36 -12.29 7.41 -10.27
N ASP A 37 -11.38 6.54 -10.71
CA ASP A 37 -10.81 5.52 -9.83
C ASP A 37 -9.91 6.20 -8.80
N ARG A 38 -10.44 6.36 -7.59
CA ARG A 38 -9.74 7.04 -6.49
C ARG A 38 -8.57 6.23 -5.97
N ALA A 39 -8.63 4.90 -6.03
CA ALA A 39 -7.52 4.06 -5.58
C ALA A 39 -6.31 4.29 -6.49
N MET A 40 -6.53 4.27 -7.80
CA MET A 40 -5.49 4.59 -8.78
C MET A 40 -4.97 6.03 -8.64
N LEU A 41 -5.85 6.99 -8.30
CA LEU A 41 -5.43 8.38 -8.07
C LEU A 41 -4.51 8.50 -6.85
N THR A 42 -4.84 7.82 -5.74
CA THR A 42 -4.00 7.79 -4.54
C THR A 42 -2.66 7.09 -4.82
N GLU A 43 -2.68 5.92 -5.47
CA GLU A 43 -1.47 5.19 -5.86
C GLU A 43 -0.54 6.03 -6.75
N ALA A 44 -1.10 6.70 -7.77
CA ALA A 44 -0.32 7.60 -8.61
C ALA A 44 0.22 8.81 -7.85
N THR A 45 -0.49 9.27 -6.82
CA THR A 45 -0.03 10.35 -5.95
C THR A 45 1.18 9.92 -5.14
N GLU A 46 1.13 8.72 -4.56
CA GLU A 46 2.21 8.13 -3.77
C GLU A 46 3.47 7.87 -4.63
N GLU A 47 3.29 7.42 -5.88
CA GLU A 47 4.42 7.08 -6.76
C GLU A 47 5.06 8.32 -7.43
N PHE A 48 4.26 9.32 -7.83
CA PHE A 48 4.73 10.38 -8.75
C PHE A 48 4.50 11.82 -8.31
N SER A 49 3.78 12.08 -7.22
CA SER A 49 3.27 13.39 -6.71
C SER A 49 1.80 13.72 -7.03
N PRO A 50 1.14 14.53 -6.17
CA PRO A 50 -0.19 15.06 -6.41
C PRO A 50 -0.36 15.81 -7.74
N GLU A 51 0.63 16.61 -8.13
CA GLU A 51 0.58 17.39 -9.37
C GLU A 51 0.54 16.47 -10.59
N PHE A 52 1.40 15.44 -10.58
CA PHE A 52 1.45 14.44 -11.65
C PHE A 52 0.16 13.61 -11.70
N ALA A 53 -0.36 13.20 -10.55
CA ALA A 53 -1.59 12.41 -10.47
C ALA A 53 -2.83 13.18 -10.98
N VAL A 54 -2.87 14.51 -10.79
CA VAL A 54 -4.00 15.36 -11.20
C VAL A 54 -3.92 15.80 -12.66
N ALA A 55 -2.73 16.02 -13.22
CA ALA A 55 -2.56 16.52 -14.60
C ALA A 55 -3.38 15.74 -15.66
N PRO A 56 -3.45 14.39 -15.63
CA PRO A 56 -4.25 13.62 -16.58
C PRO A 56 -5.77 13.94 -16.54
N LEU A 57 -6.30 14.41 -15.41
CA LEU A 57 -7.71 14.83 -15.25
C LEU A 57 -8.00 16.17 -15.98
N GLN A 58 -6.96 16.96 -16.27
CA GLN A 58 -7.06 18.19 -17.06
C GLN A 58 -6.88 17.89 -18.56
N GLU A 59 -6.13 16.86 -18.92
CA GLU A 59 -5.74 16.59 -20.31
C GLU A 59 -6.69 15.61 -21.03
N SER A 60 -7.11 14.53 -20.35
CA SER A 60 -7.78 13.39 -20.97
C SER A 60 -9.11 13.02 -20.29
N LEU A 61 -10.21 13.32 -21.00
CA LEU A 61 -11.57 12.97 -20.56
C LEU A 61 -11.83 11.46 -20.55
N ALA A 62 -11.39 10.78 -21.62
CA ALA A 62 -11.72 9.38 -21.88
C ALA A 62 -11.05 8.43 -20.89
N ARG A 63 -9.80 8.71 -20.48
CA ARG A 63 -9.03 7.85 -19.56
C ARG A 63 -9.66 7.75 -18.16
N PHE A 64 -10.42 8.77 -17.76
CA PHE A 64 -11.02 8.86 -16.43
C PHE A 64 -12.56 8.87 -16.45
N GLY A 65 -13.17 8.58 -17.62
CA GLY A 65 -14.62 8.58 -17.77
C GLY A 65 -15.27 9.94 -17.46
N LEU A 66 -14.52 11.03 -17.63
CA LEU A 66 -14.99 12.39 -17.37
C LEU A 66 -15.81 12.90 -18.55
N LYS A 67 -16.87 13.67 -18.25
CA LYS A 67 -17.66 14.35 -19.28
C LYS A 67 -17.02 15.67 -19.72
N GLU A 68 -16.32 16.32 -18.81
CA GLU A 68 -15.70 17.63 -18.99
C GLU A 68 -14.35 17.67 -18.29
N ARG A 69 -13.46 18.56 -18.77
CA ARG A 69 -12.10 18.64 -18.24
C ARG A 69 -12.19 19.27 -16.87
N MET A 70 -11.35 18.80 -15.95
CA MET A 70 -11.23 19.46 -14.67
C MET A 70 -10.73 20.89 -14.87
N SER A 71 -11.43 21.87 -14.30
CA SER A 71 -10.98 23.26 -14.34
C SER A 71 -9.71 23.44 -13.52
N ASP A 72 -8.87 24.40 -13.87
CA ASP A 72 -7.62 24.67 -13.14
C ASP A 72 -7.84 24.95 -11.66
N ALA A 73 -8.93 25.63 -11.31
CA ALA A 73 -9.29 25.88 -9.92
C ALA A 73 -9.66 24.59 -9.18
N ALA A 74 -10.34 23.64 -9.84
CA ALA A 74 -10.65 22.35 -9.26
C ALA A 74 -9.41 21.46 -9.14
N ALA A 75 -8.54 21.46 -10.16
CA ALA A 75 -7.27 20.74 -10.15
C ALA A 75 -6.38 21.21 -9.01
N LYS A 76 -6.17 22.52 -8.86
CA LYS A 76 -5.40 23.08 -7.74
C LYS A 76 -5.94 22.67 -6.37
N ARG A 77 -7.26 22.71 -6.18
CA ARG A 77 -7.89 22.25 -4.93
C ARG A 77 -7.65 20.77 -4.67
N LEU A 78 -7.82 19.93 -5.70
CA LEU A 78 -7.58 18.49 -5.58
C LEU A 78 -6.12 18.18 -5.27
N THR A 79 -5.16 18.84 -5.94
CA THR A 79 -3.73 18.75 -5.65
C THR A 79 -3.45 19.06 -4.18
N VAL A 80 -3.89 20.22 -3.67
CA VAL A 80 -3.70 20.59 -2.25
C VAL A 80 -4.31 19.56 -1.31
N THR A 81 -5.48 19.03 -1.64
CA THR A 81 -6.16 18.03 -0.81
C THR A 81 -5.41 16.70 -0.79
N LEU A 82 -4.85 16.29 -1.94
CA LEU A 82 -4.00 15.11 -2.06
C LEU A 82 -2.67 15.30 -1.32
N THR A 83 -2.01 16.46 -1.44
CA THR A 83 -0.80 16.79 -0.67
C THR A 83 -1.06 16.64 0.82
N ASN A 84 -2.13 17.24 1.34
CA ASN A 84 -2.50 17.13 2.76
C ASN A 84 -2.81 15.68 3.16
N LEU A 85 -3.44 14.87 2.29
CA LEU A 85 -3.66 13.45 2.56
C LEU A 85 -2.34 12.68 2.70
N MET A 86 -1.36 12.96 1.83
CA MET A 86 -0.03 12.32 1.87
C MET A 86 0.73 12.72 3.14
N GLU A 87 0.74 14.00 3.50
CA GLU A 87 1.35 14.49 4.74
C GLU A 87 0.74 13.83 5.99
N LEU A 88 -0.59 13.63 6.00
CA LEU A 88 -1.28 12.95 7.10
C LEU A 88 -0.97 11.44 7.13
N THR A 89 -0.73 10.83 5.97
CA THR A 89 -0.29 9.42 5.87
C THR A 89 1.09 9.27 6.50
N GLU A 90 2.06 10.11 6.12
CA GLU A 90 3.38 10.11 6.73
C GLU A 90 3.36 10.39 8.23
N THR A 91 2.48 11.29 8.67
CA THR A 91 2.32 11.62 10.09
C THR A 91 1.84 10.40 10.87
N LEU A 92 0.84 9.68 10.34
CA LEU A 92 0.38 8.43 10.94
C LEU A 92 1.50 7.40 11.01
N ASP A 93 2.23 7.18 9.92
CA ASP A 93 3.32 6.20 9.89
C ASP A 93 4.42 6.51 10.91
N LYS A 94 4.81 7.79 11.04
CA LYS A 94 5.79 8.24 12.03
C LYS A 94 5.31 7.98 13.47
N LEU A 95 4.07 8.33 13.79
CA LEU A 95 3.50 8.12 15.13
C LEU A 95 3.40 6.63 15.48
N TYR A 96 2.97 5.81 14.51
CA TYR A 96 2.93 4.36 14.67
C TYR A 96 4.31 3.77 14.88
N PHE A 97 5.28 4.20 14.08
CA PHE A 97 6.66 3.76 14.20
C PHE A 97 7.23 4.08 15.58
N GLU A 98 7.05 5.31 16.07
CA GLU A 98 7.55 5.75 17.37
C GLU A 98 6.93 4.96 18.52
N ARG A 99 5.60 4.79 18.51
CA ARG A 99 4.88 4.01 19.53
C ARG A 99 5.38 2.56 19.56
N GLU A 100 5.51 1.93 18.39
CA GLU A 100 5.93 0.54 18.32
C GLU A 100 7.43 0.37 18.61
N ASP A 101 8.26 1.39 18.39
CA ASP A 101 9.67 1.34 18.80
C ASP A 101 9.82 1.26 20.32
N ILE A 102 9.06 2.08 21.05
CA ILE A 102 9.00 2.03 22.52
C ILE A 102 8.49 0.67 22.99
N LEU A 103 7.36 0.21 22.44
CA LEU A 103 6.72 -1.06 22.84
C LEU A 103 7.60 -2.28 22.55
N CYS A 104 8.24 -2.34 21.37
CA CYS A 104 9.13 -3.44 21.02
C CYS A 104 10.46 -3.39 21.79
N LYS A 105 10.90 -2.21 22.23
CA LYS A 105 12.07 -2.09 23.11
C LYS A 105 11.77 -2.60 24.52
N ALA A 106 10.56 -2.34 25.02
CA ALA A 106 10.09 -2.85 26.31
C ALA A 106 9.82 -4.37 26.27
N ASP A 107 9.22 -4.87 25.18
CA ASP A 107 8.99 -6.29 24.92
C ASP A 107 9.43 -6.67 23.49
N PRO A 108 10.67 -7.18 23.31
CA PRO A 108 11.18 -7.60 22.01
C PRO A 108 10.48 -8.80 21.39
N THR A 109 9.65 -9.53 22.14
CA THR A 109 8.93 -10.71 21.64
C THR A 109 7.57 -10.38 21.03
N ARG A 110 7.09 -9.15 21.25
CA ARG A 110 5.86 -8.63 20.69
C ARG A 110 5.95 -8.50 19.16
N HIS A 111 4.85 -8.80 18.47
CA HIS A 111 4.71 -8.47 17.06
C HIS A 111 4.52 -6.97 16.88
N ARG A 112 5.34 -6.36 16.02
CA ARG A 112 5.21 -4.95 15.63
C ARG A 112 3.89 -4.74 14.88
N HIS A 113 3.17 -3.69 15.26
CA HIS A 113 1.99 -3.23 14.54
C HIS A 113 2.39 -2.18 13.48
N TYR A 114 1.61 -2.09 12.41
CA TYR A 114 1.81 -1.17 11.29
C TYR A 114 0.51 -0.44 10.98
N CYS A 115 0.60 0.67 10.25
CA CYS A 115 -0.55 1.43 9.75
C CYS A 115 -0.69 1.21 8.24
N ILE A 116 -1.89 0.87 7.79
CA ILE A 116 -2.28 0.84 6.37
C ILE A 116 -3.64 1.52 6.26
N ASP A 117 -3.75 2.58 5.48
CA ASP A 117 -4.99 3.38 5.33
C ASP A 117 -5.62 3.78 6.67
N SER A 118 -4.81 4.26 7.62
CA SER A 118 -5.19 4.59 9.02
C SER A 118 -5.60 3.42 9.91
N ARG A 119 -5.61 2.20 9.37
CA ARG A 119 -5.96 0.97 10.10
C ARG A 119 -4.71 0.27 10.58
N GLU A 120 -4.79 -0.25 11.78
CA GLU A 120 -3.67 -0.93 12.42
C GLU A 120 -3.68 -2.41 12.06
N CYS A 121 -2.50 -2.95 11.73
CA CYS A 121 -2.36 -4.33 11.32
C CYS A 121 -1.06 -4.96 11.83
N VAL A 122 -1.07 -6.29 11.92
CA VAL A 122 0.10 -7.12 12.18
C VAL A 122 0.48 -7.83 10.89
N ILE A 123 1.76 -7.82 10.56
CA ILE A 123 2.34 -8.56 9.44
C ILE A 123 3.05 -9.79 10.02
N ASP A 124 2.59 -10.98 9.66
CA ASP A 124 3.25 -12.25 9.96
C ASP A 124 4.01 -12.73 8.73
N PRO A 125 5.35 -12.60 8.70
CA PRO A 125 6.16 -13.03 7.57
C PRO A 125 6.29 -14.56 7.47
N VAL A 126 6.05 -15.30 8.56
CA VAL A 126 6.12 -16.77 8.57
C VAL A 126 4.84 -17.34 7.95
N ALA A 127 3.68 -16.85 8.38
CA ALA A 127 2.39 -17.23 7.80
C ALA A 127 2.10 -16.58 6.45
N ASN A 128 2.91 -15.58 6.06
CA ASN A 128 2.67 -14.70 4.91
C ASN A 128 1.29 -14.06 4.95
N THR A 129 0.94 -13.45 6.09
CA THR A 129 -0.37 -12.81 6.28
C THR A 129 -0.28 -11.40 6.83
N VAL A 130 -1.27 -10.57 6.50
CA VAL A 130 -1.59 -9.33 7.21
C VAL A 130 -2.97 -9.45 7.86
N ALA A 131 -3.06 -9.14 9.15
CA ALA A 131 -4.30 -9.13 9.90
C ALA A 131 -4.53 -7.77 10.54
N PHE A 132 -5.69 -7.16 10.31
CA PHE A 132 -6.04 -5.90 10.93
C PHE A 132 -6.55 -6.11 12.36
N THR A 133 -6.18 -5.25 13.29
CA THR A 133 -6.51 -5.38 14.72
C THR A 133 -8.01 -5.27 15.00
N ASP A 134 -8.73 -4.51 14.17
CA ASP A 134 -10.19 -4.37 14.19
C ASP A 134 -10.93 -5.56 13.53
N SER A 135 -10.21 -6.48 12.88
CA SER A 135 -10.76 -7.63 12.16
C SER A 135 -9.77 -8.81 12.11
N PRO A 136 -9.33 -9.33 13.27
CA PRO A 136 -8.24 -10.31 13.34
C PRO A 136 -8.59 -11.66 12.68
N SER A 137 -9.88 -11.99 12.58
CA SER A 137 -10.35 -13.20 11.89
C SER A 137 -10.23 -13.14 10.36
N ARG A 138 -9.96 -11.97 9.79
CA ARG A 138 -9.80 -11.74 8.35
C ARG A 138 -8.34 -11.46 8.01
N ALA A 139 -7.50 -12.47 8.22
CA ALA A 139 -6.11 -12.40 7.78
C ALA A 139 -6.04 -12.55 6.25
N TYR A 140 -5.42 -11.58 5.58
CA TYR A 140 -5.17 -11.61 4.14
C TYR A 140 -3.82 -12.28 3.89
N LYS A 141 -3.79 -13.26 2.98
CA LYS A 141 -2.53 -13.89 2.57
C LYS A 141 -1.84 -13.07 1.50
N PHE A 142 -0.55 -12.82 1.67
CA PHE A 142 0.27 -12.29 0.59
C PHE A 142 0.38 -13.34 -0.50
N LEU A 143 -0.01 -12.97 -1.72
CA LEU A 143 0.28 -13.78 -2.88
C LEU A 143 1.75 -13.57 -3.25
N PRO A 144 2.54 -14.64 -3.42
CA PRO A 144 3.93 -14.49 -3.85
C PRO A 144 3.96 -13.84 -5.23
N VAL A 145 4.60 -12.68 -5.32
CA VAL A 145 4.88 -12.03 -6.60
C VAL A 145 6.00 -12.83 -7.27
N ILE A 146 5.67 -13.58 -8.33
CA ILE A 146 6.68 -14.25 -9.14
C ILE A 146 7.41 -13.17 -9.95
N THR A 147 8.54 -12.72 -9.45
CA THR A 147 9.44 -11.87 -10.23
C THR A 147 10.05 -12.68 -11.37
N LYS A 148 10.45 -12.02 -12.47
CA LYS A 148 11.04 -12.68 -13.65
C LYS A 148 12.24 -13.58 -13.30
N ASP A 149 12.94 -13.27 -12.21
CA ASP A 149 14.09 -14.04 -11.72
C ASP A 149 13.68 -15.39 -11.09
N VAL A 150 12.54 -15.46 -10.41
CA VAL A 150 11.98 -16.71 -9.86
C VAL A 150 11.43 -17.60 -10.98
N ALA A 151 10.86 -16.99 -12.04
CA ALA A 151 10.41 -17.73 -13.21
C ALA A 151 11.58 -18.40 -13.94
N ARG A 152 12.73 -17.73 -14.05
CA ARG A 152 13.93 -18.25 -14.73
C ARG A 152 14.50 -19.50 -14.04
N ASN A 153 14.56 -19.50 -12.71
CA ASN A 153 15.05 -20.64 -11.92
C ASN A 153 14.17 -21.91 -12.02
N LYS A 154 12.88 -21.78 -12.36
CA LYS A 154 12.01 -22.96 -12.59
C LYS A 154 12.23 -23.63 -13.95
N TYR A 155 12.83 -22.94 -14.92
CA TYR A 155 13.11 -23.50 -16.25
C TYR A 155 14.57 -23.96 -16.43
N GLU A 156 15.50 -23.54 -15.58
CA GLU A 156 16.90 -24.01 -15.62
C GLU A 156 17.08 -25.38 -14.95
N ASN A 157 16.14 -25.80 -14.10
CA ASN A 157 16.06 -27.17 -13.57
C ASN A 157 14.96 -27.97 -14.29
N GLY A 158 15.00 -27.96 -15.63
CA GLY A 158 14.22 -28.90 -16.42
C GLY A 158 14.52 -30.35 -16.02
N PRO A 159 13.56 -31.29 -16.15
CA PRO A 159 13.78 -32.67 -15.75
C PRO A 159 15.03 -33.21 -16.46
N THR A 160 15.98 -33.72 -15.68
CA THR A 160 17.06 -34.56 -16.19
C THR A 160 16.39 -35.77 -16.81
N TYR A 161 16.13 -35.70 -18.11
CA TYR A 161 15.82 -36.88 -18.90
C TYR A 161 17.09 -37.74 -18.89
N ASP A 162 17.10 -38.75 -18.03
CA ASP A 162 18.02 -39.88 -18.16
C ASP A 162 17.88 -40.40 -19.58
N ARG A 163 18.87 -40.05 -20.41
CA ARG A 163 19.00 -40.63 -21.75
C ARG A 163 19.42 -42.07 -21.55
N ASP A 164 18.42 -42.94 -21.48
CA ASP A 164 18.62 -44.38 -21.59
C ASP A 164 19.40 -44.66 -22.89
N PRO A 165 20.65 -45.16 -22.80
CA PRO A 165 21.52 -45.37 -23.96
C PRO A 165 21.04 -46.49 -24.88
N SER A 166 19.97 -47.21 -24.53
CA SER A 166 19.46 -48.34 -25.29
C SER A 166 18.45 -47.99 -26.40
N ARG A 167 18.11 -46.70 -26.60
CA ARG A 167 17.13 -46.31 -27.63
C ARG A 167 17.78 -46.18 -29.03
N PRO A 168 17.39 -46.98 -30.04
CA PRO A 168 17.97 -46.92 -31.38
C PRO A 168 17.63 -45.59 -32.05
N ARG A 169 18.65 -44.92 -32.62
CA ARG A 169 18.44 -43.72 -33.45
C ARG A 169 17.74 -44.13 -34.75
N SER A 170 16.45 -43.85 -34.86
CA SER A 170 15.75 -43.89 -36.14
C SER A 170 16.37 -42.87 -37.10
N ARG A 171 16.98 -43.36 -38.19
CA ARG A 171 17.45 -42.56 -39.33
C ARG A 171 16.32 -42.38 -40.35
N GLY A 172 16.12 -41.15 -40.82
CA GLY A 172 15.41 -40.79 -42.05
C GLY A 172 13.88 -40.82 -41.93
N ARG A 173 13.13 -39.97 -42.64
CA ARG A 173 13.39 -39.32 -43.94
C ARG A 173 13.06 -37.83 -43.90
#